data_AF-A0A536TES4-F1
#
_entry.id   AF-A0A536TES4-F1
#
_cell.length_a   1.000
_cell.length_b   1.000
_cell.length_c   1.000
_cell.angle_alpha   90.00
_cell.angle_beta   90.00
_cell.angle_gamma   90.00
#
_symmetry.space_group_name_H-M   'P 1'
#
loop_
_entity.id
_entity.type
_entity.pdbx_description
1 polymer ?
#
loop_
_entity_poly.entity_id
_entity_poly.type
_entity_poly.pdbx_seq_one_letter_code
_entity_poly.pdbx_strand_id
1 'polypeptide(L)'
;MPLPRTLNWVESLPSSVKPTALLRQYPRIANVFAATWEDPVALSSYIACLFLDDRGDRKGFAPDVLSELVALRDYHAKLAGLSLEKMTG
;
A
#
# COMPACT_ATOMS: atom_id res chain seq x y z
N MET A 1 -1.71 15.76 4.49
CA MET A 1 -2.93 15.71 3.67
C MET A 1 -2.71 14.75 2.51
N PRO A 2 -3.71 13.91 2.16
CA PRO A 2 -3.70 13.14 0.92
C PRO A 2 -3.65 14.07 -0.29
N LEU A 3 -2.95 13.67 -1.35
CA LEU A 3 -2.92 14.39 -2.62
C LEU A 3 -4.13 14.01 -3.49
N PRO A 4 -4.55 14.85 -4.45
CA PRO A 4 -5.65 14.51 -5.35
C PRO A 4 -5.46 13.18 -6.08
N ARG A 5 -4.23 12.89 -6.58
CA ARG A 5 -3.90 11.59 -7.19
C ARG A 5 -4.09 10.42 -6.23
N THR A 6 -3.87 10.64 -4.93
CA THR A 6 -3.99 9.62 -3.89
C THR A 6 -5.45 9.31 -3.60
N LEU A 7 -6.32 10.33 -3.65
CA LEU A 7 -7.76 10.12 -3.55
C LEU A 7 -8.30 9.34 -4.76
N ASN A 8 -7.86 9.69 -5.97
CA ASN A 8 -8.23 8.95 -7.18
C ASN A 8 -7.77 7.49 -7.12
N TRP A 9 -6.54 7.25 -6.65
CA TRP A 9 -6.03 5.90 -6.41
C TRP A 9 -6.87 5.13 -5.39
N VAL A 10 -7.26 5.76 -4.28
CA VAL A 10 -8.14 5.11 -3.29
C VAL A 10 -9.49 4.75 -3.90
N GLU A 11 -10.05 5.61 -4.75
CA GLU A 11 -11.33 5.34 -5.41
C GLU A 11 -11.26 4.21 -6.45
N SER A 12 -10.08 3.92 -7.02
CA SER A 12 -9.92 2.78 -7.93
C SER A 12 -9.79 1.43 -7.21
N LEU A 13 -9.52 1.42 -5.90
CA LEU A 13 -9.40 0.19 -5.13
C LEU A 13 -10.76 -0.41 -4.77
N PRO A 14 -10.87 -1.75 -4.68
CA PRO A 14 -12.04 -2.41 -4.10
C PRO A 14 -12.29 -1.94 -2.67
N SER A 15 -13.57 -1.83 -2.28
CA SER A 15 -13.96 -1.34 -0.95
C SER A 15 -13.29 -2.07 0.22
N SER A 16 -12.99 -3.37 0.07
CA SER A 16 -12.31 -4.18 1.08
C SER A 16 -10.82 -3.88 1.24
N VAL A 17 -10.22 -3.09 0.34
CA VAL A 17 -8.79 -2.76 0.32
C VAL A 17 -8.55 -1.25 0.50
N LYS A 18 -9.61 -0.42 0.49
CA LYS A 18 -9.50 1.03 0.63
C LYS A 18 -8.83 1.42 1.96
N PRO A 19 -7.70 2.16 1.94
CA PRO A 19 -6.90 2.40 3.15
C PRO A 19 -7.34 3.67 3.90
N THR A 20 -8.47 3.58 4.61
CA THR A 20 -9.14 4.71 5.27
C THR A 20 -8.38 5.20 6.50
N ALA A 21 -7.94 4.28 7.38
CA ALA A 21 -7.16 4.59 8.56
C ALA A 21 -5.78 5.14 8.19
N LEU A 22 -5.13 4.56 7.17
CA LEU A 22 -3.84 5.02 6.65
C LEU A 22 -3.95 6.43 6.07
N LEU A 23 -4.98 6.72 5.28
CA LEU A 23 -5.24 8.07 4.74
C LEU A 23 -5.39 9.11 5.87
N ARG A 24 -6.13 8.75 6.93
CA ARG A 24 -6.40 9.63 8.07
C ARG A 24 -5.17 9.86 8.93
N GLN A 25 -4.44 8.80 9.26
CA GLN A 25 -3.38 8.81 10.28
C GLN A 25 -2.00 9.04 9.67
N TYR A 26 -1.75 8.51 8.47
CA TYR A 26 -0.45 8.54 7.80
C TYR A 26 -0.56 8.93 6.31
N PRO A 27 -1.12 10.12 6.00
CA PRO A 27 -1.35 10.53 4.61
C PRO A 27 -0.08 10.56 3.74
N ARG A 28 1.10 10.77 4.34
CA ARG A 28 2.39 10.70 3.61
C ARG A 28 2.68 9.30 3.09
N ILE A 29 2.36 8.27 3.87
CA ILE A 29 2.53 6.87 3.45
C ILE A 29 1.56 6.56 2.32
N ALA A 30 0.27 6.92 2.47
CA ALA A 30 -0.72 6.76 1.40
C ALA A 30 -0.31 7.48 0.10
N ASN A 31 0.31 8.66 0.18
CA ASN A 31 0.82 9.38 -0.99
C ASN A 31 1.95 8.63 -1.71
N VAL A 32 2.82 7.94 -0.97
CA VAL A 32 3.90 7.12 -1.55
C VAL A 32 3.32 5.88 -2.20
N PHE A 33 2.41 5.17 -1.52
CA PHE A 33 1.68 4.03 -2.11
C PHE A 33 1.05 4.39 -3.45
N ALA A 34 0.30 5.49 -3.50
CA ALA A 34 -0.32 5.95 -4.75
C ALA A 34 0.69 6.33 -5.84
N ALA A 35 1.90 6.79 -5.48
CA ALA A 35 2.93 7.13 -6.46
C ALA A 35 3.68 5.91 -6.99
N THR A 36 3.86 4.87 -6.17
CA THR A 36 4.62 3.68 -6.53
C THR A 36 3.73 2.51 -6.94
N TRP A 37 2.40 2.65 -6.93
CA TRP A 37 1.45 1.54 -7.13
C TRP A 37 1.67 0.77 -8.43
N GLU A 38 1.96 1.49 -9.51
CA GLU A 38 2.22 0.93 -10.85
C GLU A 38 3.66 0.44 -11.05
N ASP A 39 4.55 0.62 -10.06
CA ASP A 39 5.92 0.13 -10.06
C ASP A 39 6.08 -0.94 -8.95
N PRO A 40 5.93 -2.24 -9.29
CA PRO A 40 6.01 -3.33 -8.33
C PRO A 40 7.32 -3.39 -7.54
N VAL A 41 8.43 -2.98 -8.16
CA VAL A 41 9.77 -3.02 -7.53
C VAL A 41 9.89 -1.90 -6.50
N ALA A 42 9.48 -0.68 -6.87
CA ALA A 42 9.48 0.45 -5.96
C ALA A 42 8.50 0.25 -4.79
N LEU A 43 7.30 -0.26 -5.07
CA LEU A 43 6.30 -0.54 -4.03
C LEU A 43 6.78 -1.64 -3.08
N SER A 44 7.32 -2.74 -3.60
CA SER A 44 7.85 -3.84 -2.76
C SER A 44 8.98 -3.37 -1.86
N SER A 45 9.91 -2.58 -2.40
CA SER A 45 11.02 -1.99 -1.62
C SER A 45 10.50 -1.06 -0.52
N TYR A 46 9.49 -0.24 -0.81
CA TYR A 46 8.89 0.65 0.17
C TYR A 46 8.14 -0.12 1.27
N ILE A 47 7.36 -1.14 0.90
CA ILE A 47 6.66 -2.02 1.84
C ILE A 47 7.66 -2.71 2.76
N ALA A 48 8.74 -3.28 2.22
CA ALA A 48 9.81 -3.88 3.01
C ALA A 48 10.36 -2.88 4.03
N CYS A 49 10.67 -1.65 3.63
CA CYS A 49 11.12 -0.60 4.55
C CYS A 49 10.10 -0.21 5.63
N LEU A 50 8.80 -0.36 5.39
CA LEU A 50 7.76 -0.08 6.39
C LEU A 50 7.64 -1.21 7.44
N PHE A 51 7.90 -2.46 7.04
CA PHE A 51 7.80 -3.64 7.89
C PHE A 51 9.12 -4.04 8.55
N LEU A 52 10.25 -3.69 7.94
CA LEU A 52 11.59 -3.92 8.49
C LEU A 52 11.84 -2.89 9.61
N ASP A 53 11.40 -3.26 10.79
CA ASP A 53 11.63 -2.59 12.07
C ASP A 53 13.09 -2.78 12.51
N ASP A 54 13.98 -1.85 12.15
CA ASP A 54 15.32 -1.81 12.73
C ASP A 54 15.78 -0.39 13.11
N ARG A 55 14.87 0.43 13.64
CA ARG A 55 15.26 1.69 14.30
C ARG A 55 14.50 1.89 15.60
N GLY A 56 14.50 0.88 16.46
CA GLY A 56 14.57 0.91 17.93
C GLY A 56 13.64 1.80 18.77
N ASP A 57 12.80 2.65 18.18
CA ASP A 57 12.10 3.72 18.92
C ASP A 57 10.72 4.09 18.33
N ARG A 58 10.13 3.23 17.48
CA ARG A 58 8.75 3.42 16.98
C ARG A 58 7.80 2.39 17.58
N LYS A 59 6.66 2.87 18.08
CA LYS A 59 5.58 2.05 18.69
C LYS A 59 4.79 1.17 17.70
N GLY A 60 5.33 0.88 16.51
CA GLY A 60 4.60 0.22 15.42
C GLY A 60 3.44 1.07 14.85
N PHE A 61 2.61 0.45 14.02
CA PHE A 61 1.37 1.04 13.52
C PHE A 61 0.18 0.68 14.41
N ALA A 62 -0.83 1.54 14.44
CA ALA A 62 -2.13 1.18 14.99
C ALA A 62 -2.68 -0.07 14.26
N PRO A 63 -3.44 -0.95 14.94
CA PRO A 63 -3.90 -2.21 14.35
C PRO A 63 -4.71 -2.06 13.05
N ASP A 64 -5.52 -1.01 12.96
CA ASP A 64 -6.31 -0.68 11.76
C ASP A 64 -5.40 -0.32 10.57
N VAL A 65 -4.37 0.49 10.81
CA VAL A 65 -3.37 0.85 9.79
C VAL A 65 -2.55 -0.35 9.36
N LEU A 66 -2.15 -1.21 10.31
CA LEU A 66 -1.40 -2.43 9.99
C LEU A 66 -2.23 -3.38 9.12
N SER A 67 -3.52 -3.57 9.45
CA SER A 67 -4.43 -4.40 8.68
C SER A 67 -4.60 -3.88 7.24
N GLU A 68 -4.74 -2.56 7.07
CA GLU A 68 -4.83 -1.95 5.74
C GLU A 68 -3.53 -2.08 4.94
N LEU A 69 -2.36 -1.92 5.57
CA LEU A 69 -1.06 -2.12 4.90
C LEU A 69 -0.87 -3.56 4.41
N VAL A 70 -1.30 -4.55 5.20
CA VAL A 70 -1.30 -5.96 4.81
C VAL A 70 -2.28 -6.22 3.66
N ALA A 71 -3.50 -5.68 3.75
CA ALA A 71 -4.51 -5.84 2.69
C ALA A 71 -4.04 -5.24 1.35
N LEU A 72 -3.40 -4.06 1.38
CA LEU A 72 -2.80 -3.44 0.20
C LEU A 72 -1.70 -4.29 -0.42
N ARG A 73 -0.77 -4.81 0.40
CA ARG A 73 0.32 -5.69 -0.04
C ARG A 73 -0.24 -6.94 -0.72
N ASP A 74 -1.18 -7.62 -0.07
CA ASP A 74 -1.73 -8.88 -0.57
C ASP A 74 -2.55 -8.68 -1.84
N TYR A 75 -3.28 -7.56 -1.93
CA TYR A 75 -4.00 -7.19 -3.14
C TYR A 75 -3.05 -6.89 -4.31
N HIS A 76 -2.00 -6.11 -4.07
CA HIS A 76 -1.00 -5.81 -5.09
C HIS A 76 -0.27 -7.07 -5.59
N ALA A 77 0.11 -7.97 -4.68
CA ALA A 77 0.72 -9.25 -5.03
C ALA A 77 -0.20 -10.11 -5.91
N LYS A 78 -1.51 -10.12 -5.63
CA LYS A 78 -2.50 -10.79 -6.49
C LYS A 78 -2.57 -10.15 -7.88
N LEU A 79 -2.58 -8.82 -7.98
CA LEU A 79 -2.57 -8.14 -9.28
C LEU A 79 -1.32 -8.50 -10.09
N ALA A 80 -0.15 -8.53 -9.46
CA ALA A 80 1.09 -8.94 -10.12
C ALA A 80 1.05 -10.40 -10.60
N GLY A 81 0.55 -11.33 -9.77
CA GLY A 81 0.37 -12.73 -10.15
C GLY A 81 -0.59 -12.92 -11.32
N LEU A 82 -1.74 -12.23 -11.28
CA LEU A 82 -2.72 -12.23 -12.38
C LEU A 82 -2.15 -11.64 -13.67
N SER A 83 -1.18 -10.73 -13.58
CA SER A 83 -0.52 -10.15 -14.75
C SER A 83 0.49 -11.11 -15.38
N LEU A 84 1.17 -11.94 -14.59
CA LEU A 84 2.11 -12.94 -15.08
C LEU A 84 1.39 -14.11 -15.78
N GLU A 85 0.23 -14.54 -15.29
CA GLU A 85 -0.58 -15.60 -15.93
C GLU A 85 -1.08 -15.19 -17.33
N LYS A 86 -1.27 -13.90 -17.58
CA LYS A 86 -1.73 -13.38 -18.89
C LYS A 86 -0.62 -13.32 -19.96
N MET A 87 0.65 -13.48 -19.59
CA MET A 87 1.78 -13.45 -20.52
C MET A 87 2.20 -14.84 -21.03
N THR A 88 1.63 -15.91 -20.48
CA THR A 88 1.93 -17.31 -20.86
C THR A 88 0.83 -17.98 -21.69
N GLY A 89 -0.13 -17.21 -22.23
CA GLY A 89 -1.24 -17.69 -23.06
C GLY A 89 -1.17 -17.21 -24.50
#